data_AF-A0A6J6BFK0-F1
#
_entry.id   AF-A0A6J6BFK0-F1
#
_cell.length_a   1.000
_cell.length_b   1.000
_cell.length_c   1.000
_cell.angle_alpha   90.00
_cell.angle_beta   90.00
_cell.angle_gamma   90.00
#
_symmetry.space_group_name_H-M   'P 1'
#
loop_
_entity.id
_entity.type
_entity.pdbx_description
1 polymer ?
#
loop_
_entity_poly.entity_id
_entity_poly.type
_entity_poly.pdbx_seq_one_letter_code
_entity_poly.pdbx_strand_id
1 'polypeptide(L)'
;MAGVIFYYGRSVRSNPWAIALGLALGGIFGNLSDRIFRTPGGLQGEVIDWIQIPNWPVFNVADMSVVSAAILITWLSWKNVPFRKGKGDL
;
A
#
# COMPACT_ATOMS: atom_id res chain seq x y z
N MET A 1 -12.04 -2.67 -8.41
CA MET A 1 -10.69 -3.06 -7.94
C MET A 1 -10.57 -3.13 -6.40
N ALA A 2 -11.10 -2.17 -5.64
CA ALA A 2 -11.05 -2.17 -4.17
C ALA A 2 -11.59 -3.44 -3.47
N GLY A 3 -12.68 -4.03 -3.96
CA GLY A 3 -13.27 -5.25 -3.39
C GLY A 3 -12.37 -6.49 -3.48
N VAL A 4 -11.51 -6.55 -4.50
CA VAL A 4 -10.55 -7.66 -4.69
C VAL A 4 -9.45 -7.57 -3.64
N ILE A 5 -8.93 -6.36 -3.38
CA ILE A 5 -7.88 -6.13 -2.38
C ILE A 5 -8.39 -6.46 -0.98
N PHE A 6 -9.64 -6.08 -0.65
CA PHE A 6 -10.25 -6.40 0.64
C PHE A 6 -10.49 -7.90 0.83
N TYR A 7 -10.90 -8.61 -0.24
CA TYR A 7 -11.16 -10.05 -0.21
C TYR A 7 -9.87 -10.86 -0.02
N TYR A 8 -8.80 -10.55 -0.77
CA TYR A 8 -7.53 -11.24 -0.65
C TYR A 8 -6.74 -10.86 0.61
N GLY A 9 -6.95 -9.65 1.16
CA GLY A 9 -6.34 -9.22 2.43
C GLY A 9 -6.72 -10.10 3.63
N ARG A 10 -7.90 -10.71 3.64
CA ARG A 10 -8.32 -11.64 4.72
C ARG A 10 -7.65 -13.02 4.66
N SER A 11 -6.98 -13.35 3.56
CA SER A 11 -6.37 -14.68 3.32
C SER A 11 -4.89 -14.75 3.74
N VAL A 12 -4.26 -13.61 4.02
CA VAL A 12 -2.83 -13.55 4.32
C VAL A 12 -2.58 -13.78 5.81
N ARG A 13 -2.10 -14.99 6.14
CA ARG A 13 -1.65 -15.37 7.50
C ARG A 13 -0.13 -15.45 7.60
N SER A 14 0.57 -14.62 6.83
CA SER A 14 2.02 -14.49 6.85
C SER A 14 2.37 -13.05 7.19
N ASN A 15 3.07 -12.83 8.31
CA ASN A 15 3.38 -11.49 8.83
C ASN A 15 4.05 -10.58 7.79
N PRO A 16 5.01 -11.04 6.97
CA PRO A 16 5.61 -10.21 5.92
C PRO A 16 4.62 -9.76 4.84
N TRP A 17 3.73 -10.67 4.41
CA TRP A 17 2.72 -10.36 3.41
C TRP A 17 1.63 -9.44 3.95
N ALA A 18 1.27 -9.56 5.23
CA ALA A 18 0.33 -8.67 5.89
C ALA A 18 0.87 -7.23 5.95
N ILE A 19 2.17 -7.06 6.25
CA ILE A 19 2.84 -5.75 6.21
C ILE A 19 2.82 -5.18 4.79
N ALA A 20 3.17 -5.99 3.79
CA ALA A 20 3.22 -5.55 2.40
C ALA A 20 1.84 -5.07 1.89
N LEU A 21 0.78 -5.84 2.18
CA LEU A 21 -0.59 -5.44 1.84
C LEU A 21 -1.09 -4.25 2.66
N GLY A 22 -0.71 -4.15 3.93
CA GLY A 22 -1.03 -3.02 4.79
C GLY A 22 -0.41 -1.72 4.29
N LEU A 23 0.85 -1.76 3.83
CA LEU A 23 1.52 -0.61 3.20
C LEU A 23 0.82 -0.18 1.90
N ALA A 24 0.49 -1.13 1.02
CA ALA A 24 -0.22 -0.82 -0.23
C ALA A 24 -1.60 -0.21 0.02
N LEU A 25 -2.38 -0.82 0.92
CA LEU A 25 -3.70 -0.32 1.30
C LEU A 25 -3.61 1.04 1.98
N GLY A 26 -2.67 1.21 2.90
CA GLY A 26 -2.45 2.47 3.62
C GLY A 26 -2.15 3.63 2.66
N GLY A 27 -1.27 3.43 1.68
CA GLY A 27 -0.99 4.44 0.66
C GLY A 27 -2.18 4.78 -0.23
N ILE A 28 -2.90 3.76 -0.70
CA ILE A 28 -4.11 3.98 -1.51
C ILE A 28 -5.17 4.75 -0.70
N PHE A 29 -5.43 4.35 0.54
CA PHE A 29 -6.39 5.02 1.41
C PHE A 29 -5.93 6.42 1.83
N GLY A 30 -4.64 6.67 2.01
CA GLY A 30 -4.10 7.99 2.30
C GLY A 30 -4.36 8.97 1.16
N ASN A 31 -3.95 8.61 -0.06
CA ASN A 31 -4.19 9.43 -1.26
C ASN A 31 -5.69 9.58 -1.58
N LEU A 32 -6.51 8.57 -1.29
CA LEU A 32 -7.95 8.65 -1.47
C LEU A 32 -8.61 9.55 -0.42
N SER A 33 -8.17 9.50 0.84
CA SER A 33 -8.68 10.36 1.91
C SER A 33 -8.41 11.82 1.60
N ASP A 34 -7.22 12.16 1.11
CA ASP A 34 -6.88 13.51 0.65
C ASP A 34 -7.87 14.01 -0.41
N ARG A 35 -8.24 13.15 -1.38
CA ARG A 35 -9.21 13.47 -2.44
C ARG A 35 -10.64 13.63 -1.94
N ILE A 36 -11.03 12.91 -0.88
CA ILE A 36 -12.39 12.93 -0.32
C ILE A 36 -12.60 14.16 0.56
N PHE A 37 -11.65 14.44 1.45
CA PHE A 37 -11.82 15.42 2.52
C PHE A 37 -11.29 16.82 2.18
N ARG A 38 -10.50 16.99 1.11
CA ARG A 38 -10.05 18.32 0.67
C ARG A 38 -10.98 18.95 -0.35
N THR A 39 -11.14 20.27 -0.23
CA THR A 39 -11.88 21.12 -1.16
C THR A 39 -11.17 21.18 -2.52
N PRO A 40 -11.86 21.12 -3.66
CA PRO A 40 -13.30 20.91 -3.81
C PRO A 40 -13.62 19.44 -3.48
N GLY A 41 -14.50 19.22 -2.49
CA GLY A 41 -14.76 17.87 -1.97
C GLY A 41 -15.35 16.93 -3.02
N GLY A 42 -15.55 15.66 -2.65
CA GLY A 42 -16.20 14.69 -3.53
C GLY A 42 -15.27 14.04 -4.56
N LEU A 43 -14.08 13.61 -4.11
CA LEU A 43 -13.01 12.98 -4.93
C LEU A 43 -12.26 13.94 -5.87
N GLN A 44 -12.57 15.24 -5.80
CA GLN A 44 -11.90 16.30 -6.57
C GLN A 44 -10.81 17.00 -5.75
N GLY A 45 -10.64 16.64 -4.47
CA GLY A 45 -9.59 17.18 -3.63
C GLY A 45 -8.21 16.82 -4.19
N GLU A 46 -7.28 17.78 -4.11
CA GLU A 46 -5.91 17.56 -4.56
C GLU A 46 -5.15 16.70 -3.55
N VAL A 47 -4.37 15.76 -4.07
CA VAL A 47 -3.36 15.03 -3.28
C VAL A 47 -2.22 16.00 -3.03
N ILE A 48 -1.79 16.15 -1.77
CA ILE A 48 -0.65 17.02 -1.45
C ILE A 48 0.63 16.23 -1.57
N ASP A 49 1.39 16.57 -2.58
CA ASP A 49 2.76 16.14 -2.76
C ASP A 49 3.68 17.23 -2.18
N TRP A 50 4.40 16.88 -1.12
CA TRP A 50 5.20 17.84 -0.35
C TRP A 50 6.68 17.48 -0.29
N ILE A 51 7.07 16.29 -0.77
CA ILE A 51 8.45 15.84 -0.82
C ILE A 51 8.99 16.11 -2.22
N GLN A 52 9.90 17.07 -2.31
CA GLN A 52 10.56 17.46 -3.57
C GLN A 52 12.06 17.13 -3.49
N ILE A 53 12.55 16.41 -4.48
CA ILE A 53 13.98 16.07 -4.65
C ILE A 53 14.45 16.66 -6.00
N PRO A 54 15.70 17.16 -6.12
CA PRO A 54 16.22 17.65 -7.40
C PRO A 54 16.13 16.58 -8.51
N ASN A 55 15.59 16.96 -9.67
CA ASN A 55 15.41 16.07 -10.84
C ASN A 55 14.46 14.87 -10.61
N TRP A 56 13.61 14.92 -9.58
CA TRP A 56 12.63 13.86 -9.29
C TRP A 56 11.21 14.45 -9.18
N PRO A 57 10.16 13.71 -9.57
CA PRO A 57 8.77 14.14 -9.35
C PRO A 57 8.49 14.40 -7.87
N VAL A 58 7.64 15.39 -7.57
CA VAL A 58 7.18 15.62 -6.19
C VAL A 58 6.28 14.45 -5.79
N PHE A 59 6.37 14.02 -4.54
CA PHE A 59 5.63 12.86 -4.03
C PHE A 59 5.30 13.02 -2.54
N ASN A 60 4.55 12.07 -1.99
CA ASN A 60 4.17 12.08 -0.59
C ASN A 60 4.48 10.74 0.11
N VAL A 61 4.16 10.67 1.41
CA VAL A 61 4.36 9.46 2.22
C VAL A 61 3.45 8.31 1.77
N ALA A 62 2.27 8.60 1.23
CA ALA A 62 1.40 7.56 0.68
C ALA A 62 2.06 6.90 -0.55
N ASP A 63 2.70 7.67 -1.43
CA ASP A 63 3.45 7.12 -2.57
C ASP A 63 4.66 6.29 -2.10
N MET A 64 5.39 6.77 -1.10
CA MET A 64 6.48 6.00 -0.46
C MET A 64 5.98 4.66 0.09
N SER A 65 4.80 4.63 0.70
CA SER A 65 4.22 3.40 1.25
C SER A 65 3.84 2.41 0.14
N VAL A 66 3.32 2.89 -0.99
CA VAL A 66 3.00 2.04 -2.16
C VAL A 66 4.27 1.49 -2.80
N VAL A 67 5.31 2.31 -2.96
CA VAL A 67 6.61 1.86 -3.49
C VAL A 67 7.24 0.83 -2.55
N SER A 68 7.23 1.07 -1.25
CA SER A 68 7.74 0.13 -0.25
C SER A 68 6.98 -1.20 -0.28
N ALA A 69 5.66 -1.16 -0.44
CA ALA A 69 4.84 -2.34 -0.62
C ALA A 69 5.23 -3.12 -1.88
N ALA A 70 5.41 -2.43 -3.01
CA ALA A 70 5.80 -3.06 -4.27
C ALA A 70 7.17 -3.75 -4.17
N ILE A 71 8.14 -3.11 -3.54
CA ILE A 71 9.47 -3.70 -3.28
C ILE A 71 9.33 -4.95 -2.40
N LEU A 72 8.58 -4.86 -1.30
CA LEU A 72 8.41 -5.96 -0.37
C LEU A 72 7.66 -7.14 -1.01
N ILE A 73 6.58 -6.90 -1.76
CA ILE A 73 5.85 -7.93 -2.51
C ILE A 73 6.77 -8.62 -3.52
N THR A 74 7.56 -7.85 -4.28
CA THR A 74 8.50 -8.40 -5.28
C THR A 74 9.55 -9.27 -4.60
N TRP A 75 10.11 -8.80 -3.49
CA TRP A 75 11.10 -9.54 -2.72
C TRP A 75 10.54 -10.83 -2.11
N LEU A 76 9.36 -10.78 -1.50
CA LEU A 76 8.68 -11.97 -0.95
C LEU A 76 8.33 -12.98 -2.04
N SER A 77 7.90 -12.50 -3.22
CA SER A 77 7.61 -13.33 -4.38
C SER A 77 8.87 -14.03 -4.89
N TRP A 78 9.99 -13.31 -5.00
CA TRP A 78 11.28 -13.89 -5.38
C TRP A 78 11.75 -14.93 -4.36
N LYS A 79 11.61 -14.64 -3.06
CA LYS A 79 11.94 -15.58 -1.98
C LYS A 79 10.95 -16.74 -1.84
N ASN A 80 9.90 -16.78 -2.67
CA ASN A 80 8.83 -17.79 -2.63
C ASN A 80 8.23 -17.95 -1.22
N VAL A 81 8.09 -16.85 -0.49
CA VAL A 81 7.57 -16.88 0.89
C VAL A 81 6.07 -17.24 0.85
N PRO A 82 5.63 -18.26 1.60
CA PRO A 82 4.23 -18.65 1.58
C PRO A 82 3.33 -17.55 2.15
N PHE A 83 2.20 -17.31 1.47
CA PHE A 83 1.17 -16.36 1.88
C PHE A 83 0.46 -16.74 3.19
N ARG A 84 0.52 -18.02 3.56
CA ARG A 84 -0.14 -18.59 4.73
C ARG A 84 0.86 -19.40 5.54
N LYS A 85 1.03 -19.09 6.83
CA LYS A 85 1.77 -19.97 7.76
C LYS A 85 1.16 -21.37 7.77
N GLY A 86 1.99 -22.40 7.59
CA GLY A 86 1.59 -23.79 7.75
C GLY A 86 1.33 -24.12 9.23
N LYS A 87 0.42 -25.05 9.51
CA LYS A 87 0.29 -25.67 10.84
C LYS A 87 1.57 -26.47 11.10
N GLY A 88 2.57 -25.87 11.72
CA GLY A 88 3.87 -26.52 11.98
C GLY A 88 4.93 -25.58 12.56
N ASP A 89 4.73 -24.26 12.53
CA ASP A 89 5.69 -23.27 13.01
C ASP A 89 5.44 -22.80 14.48
N LEU A 90 5.06 -23.72 15.37
CA LEU A 90 4.99 -23.52 16.83
C LEU A 90 5.81 -24.58 17.54
#